data_AF-A0A8J4J084-F1
#
_entry.id   AF-A0A8J4J084-F1
#
_cell.length_a   1.000
_cell.length_b   1.000
_cell.length_c   1.000
_cell.angle_alpha   90.00
_cell.angle_beta   90.00
_cell.angle_gamma   90.00
#
_symmetry.space_group_name_H-M   'P 1'
#
loop_
_entity.id
_entity.type
_entity.pdbx_description
1 polymer ?
#
loop_
_entity_poly.entity_id
_entity_poly.type
_entity_poly.pdbx_seq_one_letter_code
_entity_poly.pdbx_strand_id
1 'polypeptide(L)'
;LERKKEERPQHPVHCDVIKAISEAVSIPVIANGGSHDFIKEYADIETFQKATAASSVMIARAAMWNPSIFRKEGLFPLKEVMQSYIKYAVRYDNHYTNTKYCLCQMLREQLETTQGKKLHAAQSTQEICEVFEMADFYEETTAIFEAKKTSLETETQDEDDQMEDPDVIKMAVRFDKREYPPQITPKMYLLEWCRKEKHPQPVYETVQRPLDRLFCSVVTVAEQKYRSTLWDKSKKLAEQAAAIVCLRTLGVREGKLCEEENHLINKRKREDQERLYNRDHGEDLAEPSHKKANFIEETSDMNVPRM
;
A
#
# COMPACT_ATOMS: atom_id res chain seq x y z
N LEU A 1 17.54 11.60 -23.88
CA LEU A 1 17.76 12.01 -25.29
C LEU A 1 17.94 13.53 -25.38
N GLU A 2 17.22 14.27 -24.55
CA GLU A 2 17.45 15.66 -24.15
C GLU A 2 18.76 15.86 -23.35
N ARG A 3 19.14 14.89 -22.52
CA ARG A 3 20.46 14.74 -21.89
C ARG A 3 20.86 13.26 -21.92
N LYS A 4 22.16 12.99 -21.87
CA LYS A 4 22.74 11.64 -21.71
C LYS A 4 22.70 11.24 -20.24
N LYS A 5 22.78 9.92 -19.96
CA LYS A 5 22.72 9.39 -18.60
C LYS A 5 23.78 9.97 -17.65
N GLU A 6 24.98 10.24 -18.18
CA GLU A 6 26.10 10.81 -17.43
C GLU A 6 25.97 12.33 -17.19
N GLU A 7 25.09 12.99 -17.95
CA GLU A 7 24.93 14.45 -17.90
C GLU A 7 24.02 14.85 -16.73
N ARG A 8 24.53 15.79 -15.92
CA ARG A 8 23.82 16.42 -14.80
C ARG A 8 22.97 17.62 -15.23
N PRO A 9 22.04 18.11 -14.40
CA PRO A 9 21.16 19.23 -14.76
C PRO A 9 21.85 20.56 -15.10
N GLN A 10 23.14 20.72 -14.75
CA GLN A 10 23.99 21.86 -15.14
C GLN A 10 24.49 21.77 -16.59
N HIS A 11 24.47 20.58 -17.19
CA HIS A 11 24.80 20.40 -18.60
C HIS A 11 23.61 20.87 -19.44
N PRO A 12 23.86 21.53 -20.58
CA PRO A 12 22.81 22.03 -21.44
C PRO A 12 21.97 20.87 -22.00
N VAL A 13 20.71 21.18 -22.32
CA VAL A 13 19.84 20.25 -23.05
C VAL A 13 20.20 20.25 -24.54
N HIS A 14 20.22 19.07 -25.16
CA HIS A 14 20.54 18.87 -26.57
C HIS A 14 19.30 19.07 -27.44
N CYS A 15 18.94 20.33 -27.70
CA CYS A 15 17.76 20.69 -28.51
C CYS A 15 17.84 20.16 -29.95
N ASP A 16 19.04 20.12 -30.51
CA ASP A 16 19.34 19.57 -31.84
C ASP A 16 19.01 18.08 -31.94
N VAL A 17 19.34 17.30 -30.90
CA VAL A 17 19.02 15.88 -30.84
C VAL A 17 17.51 15.66 -30.76
N ILE A 18 16.81 16.43 -29.91
CA ILE A 18 15.33 16.35 -29.81
C ILE A 18 14.70 16.69 -31.16
N LYS A 19 15.19 17.74 -31.83
CA LYS A 19 14.73 18.15 -33.15
C LYS A 19 14.92 17.06 -34.20
N ALA A 20 16.12 16.48 -34.29
CA ALA A 20 16.40 15.40 -35.22
C ALA A 20 15.47 14.20 -35.02
N ILE A 21 15.14 13.87 -33.77
CA ILE A 21 14.18 12.79 -33.44
C ILE A 21 12.77 13.19 -33.88
N SER A 22 12.32 14.40 -33.54
CA SER A 22 10.99 14.91 -33.88
C SER A 22 10.75 14.90 -35.39
N GLU A 23 11.76 15.26 -36.18
CA GLU A 23 11.69 15.26 -37.65
C GLU A 23 11.76 13.84 -38.24
N ALA A 24 12.39 12.90 -37.55
CA ALA A 24 12.58 11.53 -38.03
C ALA A 24 11.38 10.61 -37.79
N VAL A 25 10.48 10.94 -36.86
CA VAL A 25 9.36 10.08 -36.47
C VAL A 25 8.01 10.71 -36.83
N SER A 26 7.03 9.87 -37.18
CA SER A 26 5.67 10.34 -37.50
C SER A 26 4.74 10.47 -36.29
N ILE A 27 5.19 10.03 -35.11
CA ILE A 27 4.42 10.13 -33.86
C ILE A 27 4.76 11.44 -33.13
N PRO A 28 3.82 12.01 -32.35
CA PRO A 28 4.08 13.24 -31.60
C PRO A 28 5.24 13.07 -30.60
N VAL A 29 6.21 13.98 -30.66
CA VAL A 29 7.33 14.04 -29.70
C VAL A 29 7.09 15.12 -28.66
N ILE A 30 7.37 14.80 -27.39
CA ILE A 30 7.26 15.73 -26.27
C ILE A 30 8.68 16.12 -25.81
N ALA A 31 9.06 17.38 -26.02
CA ALA A 31 10.35 17.89 -25.58
C ALA A 31 10.36 18.08 -24.05
N ASN A 32 11.46 17.71 -23.39
CA ASN A 32 11.69 17.90 -21.96
C ASN A 32 13.12 18.42 -21.74
N GLY A 33 13.43 18.87 -20.53
CA GLY A 33 14.78 19.23 -20.09
C GLY A 33 15.08 20.73 -20.14
N GLY A 34 14.15 21.55 -20.66
CA GLY A 34 14.33 22.99 -20.87
C GLY A 34 14.15 23.89 -19.64
N SER A 35 13.66 23.40 -18.49
CA SER A 35 13.52 24.23 -17.29
C SER A 35 14.84 24.89 -16.88
N HIS A 36 14.79 26.16 -16.45
CA HIS A 36 15.93 27.03 -16.09
C HIS A 36 16.70 27.59 -17.28
N ASP A 37 17.16 26.71 -18.18
CA ASP A 37 18.06 27.10 -19.27
C ASP A 37 17.29 27.80 -20.40
N PHE A 38 16.11 27.27 -20.73
CA PHE A 38 15.24 27.76 -21.79
C PHE A 38 13.92 28.30 -21.27
N ILE A 39 13.34 27.67 -20.24
CA ILE A 39 11.99 27.98 -19.74
C ILE A 39 12.07 28.65 -18.37
N LYS A 40 11.74 29.94 -18.34
CA LYS A 40 11.64 30.79 -17.14
C LYS A 40 10.23 31.39 -17.00
N GLU A 41 9.56 31.65 -18.12
CA GLU A 41 8.18 32.16 -18.16
C GLU A 41 7.32 31.40 -19.19
N TYR A 42 6.03 31.72 -19.26
CA TYR A 42 5.09 31.00 -20.13
C TYR A 42 5.45 31.09 -21.62
N ALA A 43 5.88 32.27 -22.09
CA ALA A 43 6.25 32.48 -23.49
C ALA A 43 7.43 31.60 -23.94
N ASP A 44 8.33 31.27 -23.02
CA ASP A 44 9.47 30.41 -23.31
C ASP A 44 9.07 28.98 -23.68
N ILE A 45 7.90 28.51 -23.23
CA ILE A 45 7.41 27.16 -23.51
C ILE A 45 7.25 26.99 -25.03
N GLU A 46 6.64 27.98 -25.69
CA GLU A 46 6.46 27.98 -27.14
C GLU A 46 7.80 28.14 -27.88
N THR A 47 8.70 28.99 -27.36
CA THR A 47 10.05 29.15 -27.92
C THR A 47 10.83 27.83 -27.88
N PHE A 48 10.80 27.11 -26.76
CA PHE A 48 11.46 25.81 -26.60
C PHE A 48 10.82 24.73 -27.48
N GLN A 49 9.49 24.74 -27.61
CA GLN A 49 8.76 23.85 -28.52
C GLN A 49 9.23 24.05 -29.97
N LYS A 50 9.29 25.30 -30.44
CA LYS A 50 9.74 25.64 -31.79
C LYS A 50 11.20 25.26 -32.03
N ALA A 51 12.08 25.53 -31.06
CA ALA A 51 13.51 25.20 -31.16
C ALA A 51 13.76 23.68 -31.31
N THR A 52 12.90 22.86 -30.70
CA THR A 52 13.00 21.39 -30.72
C THR A 52 12.13 20.73 -31.80
N ALA A 53 11.40 21.51 -32.60
CA ALA A 53 10.40 21.03 -33.56
C ALA A 53 9.41 19.99 -32.96
N ALA A 54 9.21 20.02 -31.65
CA ALA A 54 8.41 19.04 -30.92
C ALA A 54 6.92 19.37 -30.98
N SER A 55 6.08 18.34 -30.88
CA SER A 55 4.62 18.52 -30.86
C SER A 55 4.14 19.13 -29.54
N SER A 56 4.83 18.91 -28.43
CA SER A 56 4.49 19.45 -27.11
C SER A 56 5.71 19.55 -26.20
N VAL A 57 5.55 20.20 -25.03
CA VAL A 57 6.61 20.38 -24.04
C VAL A 57 6.17 19.83 -22.67
N MET A 58 7.06 19.08 -22.04
CA MET A 58 6.94 18.62 -20.65
C MET A 58 7.88 19.43 -19.76
N ILE A 59 7.37 19.91 -18.63
CA ILE A 59 8.08 20.81 -17.71
C ILE A 59 8.12 20.18 -16.32
N ALA A 60 9.32 20.08 -15.74
CA ALA A 60 9.53 19.52 -14.41
C ALA A 60 9.99 20.58 -13.39
N ARG A 61 11.27 20.97 -13.39
CA ARG A 61 11.84 21.87 -12.37
C ARG A 61 11.13 23.21 -12.29
N ALA A 62 10.83 23.86 -13.42
CA ALA A 62 10.15 25.16 -13.40
C ALA A 62 8.74 25.07 -12.78
N ALA A 63 8.00 23.99 -13.07
CA ALA A 63 6.69 23.73 -12.47
C ALA A 63 6.79 23.37 -10.98
N MET A 64 7.85 22.67 -10.57
CA MET A 64 8.12 22.37 -9.16
C MET A 64 8.40 23.64 -8.34
N TRP A 65 9.07 24.63 -8.94
CA TRP A 65 9.37 25.91 -8.28
C TRP A 65 8.16 26.83 -8.22
N ASN A 66 7.42 26.94 -9.32
CA ASN A 66 6.17 27.66 -9.36
C ASN A 66 5.23 27.02 -10.39
N PRO A 67 4.20 26.25 -9.97
CA PRO A 67 3.28 25.60 -10.90
C PRO A 67 2.46 26.58 -11.74
N SER A 68 2.43 27.87 -11.40
CA SER A 68 1.84 28.90 -12.25
C SER A 68 2.61 29.16 -13.55
N ILE A 69 3.76 28.49 -13.79
CA ILE A 69 4.47 28.52 -15.08
C ILE A 69 3.59 28.19 -16.28
N PHE A 70 2.49 27.45 -16.06
CA PHE A 70 1.53 27.09 -17.10
C PHE A 70 0.46 28.17 -17.36
N ARG A 71 0.44 29.29 -16.63
CA ARG A 71 -0.52 30.38 -16.83
C ARG A 71 -0.08 31.28 -17.98
N LYS A 72 -0.99 31.50 -18.94
CA LYS A 72 -0.78 32.39 -20.10
C LYS A 72 -0.55 33.83 -19.69
N GLU A 73 -1.16 34.27 -18.59
CA GLU A 73 -1.10 35.62 -18.06
C GLU A 73 0.20 35.89 -17.28
N GLY A 74 1.09 34.89 -17.18
CA GLY A 74 2.36 34.98 -16.46
C GLY A 74 2.33 34.34 -15.07
N LEU A 75 3.49 34.38 -14.41
CA LEU A 75 3.67 33.80 -13.09
C LEU A 75 2.73 34.46 -12.07
N PHE A 76 2.15 33.64 -11.20
CA PHE A 76 1.33 34.07 -10.09
C PHE A 76 2.18 34.22 -8.82
N PRO A 77 1.82 35.14 -7.89
CA PRO A 77 2.59 35.35 -6.67
C PRO A 77 2.79 34.05 -5.88
N LEU A 78 4.04 33.76 -5.51
CA LEU A 78 4.42 32.49 -4.90
C LEU A 78 3.63 32.20 -3.61
N LYS A 79 3.39 33.22 -2.76
CA LYS A 79 2.58 33.08 -1.54
C LYS A 79 1.20 32.49 -1.85
N GLU A 80 0.51 33.00 -2.86
CA GLU A 80 -0.83 32.53 -3.21
C GLU A 80 -0.82 31.14 -3.85
N VAL A 81 0.22 30.83 -4.63
CA VAL A 81 0.42 29.49 -5.19
C VAL A 81 0.63 28.46 -4.08
N MET A 82 1.46 28.78 -3.09
CA MET A 82 1.72 27.92 -1.94
C MET A 82 0.46 27.73 -1.08
N GLN A 83 -0.31 28.79 -0.82
CA GLN A 83 -1.59 28.69 -0.12
C GLN A 83 -2.57 27.80 -0.88
N SER A 84 -2.66 27.94 -2.21
CA SER A 84 -3.50 27.09 -3.04
C SER A 84 -3.06 25.62 -3.00
N TYR A 85 -1.75 25.36 -3.02
CA TYR A 85 -1.19 24.01 -2.86
C TYR A 85 -1.55 23.40 -1.50
N ILE A 86 -1.43 24.17 -0.41
CA ILE A 86 -1.81 23.73 0.94
C ILE A 86 -3.30 23.39 1.00
N LYS A 87 -4.18 24.19 0.38
CA LYS A 87 -5.63 23.87 0.31
C LYS A 87 -5.87 22.50 -0.28
N TYR A 88 -5.17 22.14 -1.36
CA TYR A 88 -5.27 20.80 -1.95
C TYR A 88 -4.68 19.73 -1.05
N ALA A 89 -3.52 19.98 -0.43
CA ALA A 89 -2.89 19.04 0.48
C ALA A 89 -3.80 18.66 1.65
N VAL A 90 -4.47 19.65 2.27
CA VAL A 90 -5.43 19.40 3.36
C VAL A 90 -6.66 18.65 2.85
N ARG A 91 -7.26 19.10 1.73
CA ARG A 91 -8.49 18.49 1.17
C ARG A 91 -8.32 17.04 0.72
N TYR A 92 -7.11 16.63 0.40
CA TYR A 92 -6.81 15.27 -0.06
C TYR A 92 -5.98 14.47 0.94
N ASP A 93 -5.92 14.91 2.19
CA ASP A 93 -5.17 14.24 3.28
C ASP A 93 -3.74 13.86 2.87
N ASN A 94 -3.05 14.78 2.18
CA ASN A 94 -1.69 14.55 1.74
C ASN A 94 -0.74 14.61 2.94
N HIS A 95 0.12 13.60 3.05
CA HIS A 95 1.02 13.47 4.19
C HIS A 95 1.91 14.71 4.37
N TYR A 96 1.99 15.23 5.60
CA TYR A 96 2.63 16.51 5.89
C TYR A 96 4.09 16.60 5.44
N THR A 97 4.86 15.49 5.51
CA THR A 97 6.26 15.47 5.05
C THR A 97 6.38 15.70 3.55
N ASN A 98 5.46 15.15 2.75
CA ASN A 98 5.40 15.38 1.31
C ASN A 98 5.00 16.82 1.01
N THR A 99 3.97 17.32 1.67
CA THR A 99 3.53 18.72 1.58
C THR A 99 4.69 19.68 1.89
N LYS A 100 5.39 19.45 3.00
CA LYS A 100 6.58 20.20 3.43
C LYS A 100 7.69 20.15 2.39
N TYR A 101 8.00 18.98 1.84
CA TYR A 101 9.02 18.83 0.80
C TYR A 101 8.71 19.72 -0.41
N CYS A 102 7.48 19.65 -0.94
CA CYS A 102 7.07 20.45 -2.10
C CYS A 102 7.13 21.96 -1.82
N LEU A 103 6.65 22.41 -0.66
CA LEU A 103 6.71 23.82 -0.26
C LEU A 103 8.17 24.31 -0.13
N CYS A 104 9.08 23.48 0.39
CA CYS A 104 10.51 23.79 0.42
C CYS A 104 11.11 23.93 -0.99
N GLN A 105 10.69 23.08 -1.95
CA GLN A 105 11.11 23.20 -3.34
C GLN A 105 10.57 24.46 -4.03
N MET A 106 9.42 24.98 -3.59
CA MET A 106 8.88 26.26 -4.05
C MET A 106 9.66 27.45 -3.48
N LEU A 107 9.95 27.44 -2.17
CA LEU A 107 10.69 28.54 -1.52
C LEU A 107 12.13 28.66 -2.00
N ARG A 108 12.83 27.54 -2.24
CA ARG A 108 14.25 27.51 -2.66
C ARG A 108 15.14 28.45 -1.82
N GLU A 109 15.54 29.57 -2.41
CA GLU A 109 16.41 30.60 -1.82
C GLU A 109 15.73 31.34 -0.66
N GLN A 110 14.39 31.31 -0.60
CA GLN A 110 13.59 31.87 0.49
C GLN A 110 13.51 30.96 1.73
N LEU A 111 14.19 29.80 1.75
CA LEU A 111 14.21 28.91 2.92
C LEU A 111 14.86 29.54 4.15
N GLU A 112 15.81 30.47 3.96
CA GLU A 112 16.48 31.16 5.06
C GLU A 112 15.63 32.26 5.73
N THR A 113 14.48 32.60 5.13
CA THR A 113 13.53 33.55 5.70
C THR A 113 12.91 33.01 6.99
N THR A 114 12.32 33.90 7.79
CA THR A 114 11.58 33.51 9.00
C THR A 114 10.48 32.49 8.69
N GLN A 115 9.75 32.69 7.59
CA GLN A 115 8.71 31.76 7.12
C GLN A 115 9.31 30.41 6.71
N GLY A 116 10.41 30.40 5.95
CA GLY A 116 11.10 29.18 5.55
C GLY A 116 11.60 28.35 6.73
N LYS A 117 12.17 29.00 7.75
CA LYS A 117 12.61 28.35 8.99
C LYS A 117 11.46 27.76 9.79
N LYS A 118 10.32 28.48 9.89
CA LYS A 118 9.11 27.96 10.54
C LYS A 118 8.54 26.75 9.78
N LEU A 119 8.46 26.80 8.46
CA LEU A 119 8.06 25.65 7.64
C LEU A 119 9.01 24.45 7.87
N HIS A 120 10.33 24.70 7.96
CA HIS A 120 11.30 23.65 8.21
C HIS A 120 11.16 23.04 9.62
N ALA A 121 10.71 23.80 10.60
CA ALA A 121 10.43 23.29 11.94
C ALA A 121 9.14 22.45 12.01
N ALA A 122 8.14 22.75 11.18
CA ALA A 122 6.81 22.14 11.24
C ALA A 122 6.81 20.60 11.18
N GLN A 123 6.04 19.97 12.06
CA GLN A 123 5.90 18.50 12.21
C GLN A 123 4.47 17.98 11.98
N SER A 124 3.54 18.85 11.59
CA SER A 124 2.16 18.48 11.31
C SER A 124 1.57 19.32 10.17
N THR A 125 0.46 18.84 9.58
CA THR A 125 -0.29 19.62 8.57
C THR A 125 -0.85 20.90 9.16
N GLN A 126 -1.27 20.88 10.42
CA GLN A 126 -1.75 22.05 11.15
C GLN A 126 -0.66 23.12 11.27
N GLU A 127 0.54 22.76 11.75
CA GLU A 127 1.66 23.71 11.86
C GLU A 127 2.04 24.28 10.49
N ILE A 128 2.00 23.48 9.41
CA ILE A 128 2.22 24.00 8.06
C ILE A 128 1.15 25.04 7.72
N CYS A 129 -0.13 24.82 8.03
CA CYS A 129 -1.19 25.79 7.76
C CYS A 129 -1.00 27.08 8.58
N GLU A 130 -0.60 26.98 9.85
CA GLU A 130 -0.30 28.15 10.70
C GLU A 130 0.81 29.04 10.11
N VAL A 131 1.87 28.43 9.56
CA VAL A 131 2.98 29.17 8.92
C VAL A 131 2.51 30.03 7.74
N PHE A 132 1.42 29.63 7.08
CA PHE A 132 0.87 30.32 5.90
C PHE A 132 -0.42 31.10 6.19
N GLU A 133 -0.74 31.33 7.47
CA GLU A 133 -1.93 32.07 7.91
C GLU A 133 -3.24 31.35 7.46
N MET A 134 -3.26 30.03 7.55
CA MET A 134 -4.35 29.16 7.09
C MET A 134 -4.91 28.23 8.18
N ALA A 135 -4.74 28.57 9.45
CA ALA A 135 -5.25 27.77 10.57
C ALA A 135 -6.77 27.60 10.50
N ASP A 136 -7.52 28.69 10.32
CA ASP A 136 -8.99 28.68 10.23
C ASP A 136 -9.48 27.69 9.14
N PHE A 137 -8.86 27.72 7.96
CA PHE A 137 -9.19 26.81 6.87
C PHE A 137 -8.95 25.33 7.22
N TYR A 138 -7.88 25.05 7.97
CA TYR A 138 -7.56 23.69 8.41
C TYR A 138 -8.59 23.18 9.41
N GLU A 139 -8.99 24.00 10.38
CA GLU A 139 -10.01 23.66 11.37
C GLU A 139 -11.36 23.39 10.70
N GLU A 140 -11.81 24.30 9.83
CA GLU A 140 -13.05 24.13 9.06
C GLU A 140 -13.06 22.83 8.23
N THR A 141 -11.96 22.56 7.53
CA THR A 141 -11.87 21.36 6.67
C THR A 141 -11.83 20.08 7.49
N THR A 142 -11.15 20.08 8.64
CA THR A 142 -11.07 18.93 9.54
C THR A 142 -12.45 18.62 10.14
N ALA A 143 -13.19 19.64 10.57
CA ALA A 143 -14.56 19.47 11.08
C ALA A 143 -15.50 18.85 10.02
N ILE A 144 -15.36 19.24 8.75
CA ILE A 144 -16.11 18.64 7.64
C ILE A 144 -15.77 17.15 7.49
N PHE A 145 -14.49 16.77 7.59
CA PHE A 145 -14.08 15.37 7.49
C PHE A 145 -14.57 14.53 8.67
N GLU A 146 -14.51 15.06 9.89
CA GLU A 146 -15.04 14.38 11.08
C GLU A 146 -16.55 14.17 10.97
N ALA A 147 -17.31 15.21 10.61
CA ALA A 147 -18.75 15.10 10.40
C ALA A 147 -19.10 14.07 9.31
N LYS A 148 -18.36 14.06 8.20
CA LYS A 148 -18.57 13.10 7.12
C LYS A 148 -18.21 11.67 7.55
N LYS A 149 -17.14 11.50 8.34
CA LYS A 149 -16.76 10.20 8.89
C LYS A 149 -17.85 9.66 9.81
N THR A 150 -18.37 10.47 10.73
CA THR A 150 -19.47 10.09 11.62
C THR A 150 -20.75 9.75 10.84
N SER A 151 -21.08 10.51 9.79
CA SER A 151 -22.23 10.20 8.92
C SER A 151 -22.08 8.85 8.23
N LEU A 152 -20.89 8.52 7.74
CA LEU A 152 -20.65 7.22 7.09
C LEU A 152 -20.66 6.07 8.10
N GLU A 153 -20.12 6.27 9.30
CA GLU A 153 -20.12 5.27 10.38
C GLU A 153 -21.54 4.99 10.89
N THR A 154 -22.40 6.00 10.97
CA THR A 154 -23.81 5.83 11.34
C THR A 154 -24.60 5.11 10.25
N GLU A 155 -24.42 5.46 8.97
CA GLU A 155 -25.02 4.71 7.85
C GLU A 155 -24.61 3.24 7.85
N THR A 156 -23.35 2.92 8.18
CA THR A 156 -22.91 1.52 8.27
C THR A 156 -23.52 0.78 9.46
N GLN A 157 -23.72 1.46 10.59
CA GLN A 157 -24.42 0.88 11.75
C GLN A 157 -25.89 0.63 11.45
N ASP A 158 -26.58 1.59 10.83
CA ASP A 158 -27.98 1.45 10.44
C ASP A 158 -28.19 0.32 9.42
N GLU A 159 -27.25 0.11 8.48
CA GLU A 159 -27.29 -1.05 7.57
C GLU A 159 -27.08 -2.39 8.30
N ASP A 160 -26.15 -2.45 9.26
CA ASP A 160 -25.92 -3.67 10.06
C ASP A 160 -27.12 -3.99 10.98
N ASP A 161 -27.82 -2.96 11.48
CA ASP A 161 -29.04 -3.06 12.28
C ASP A 161 -30.27 -3.44 11.43
N GLN A 162 -30.39 -2.96 10.19
CA GLN A 162 -31.47 -3.41 9.28
C GLN A 162 -31.31 -4.87 8.83
N MET A 163 -30.10 -5.43 8.93
CA MET A 163 -29.82 -6.86 8.74
C MET A 163 -30.09 -7.71 10.00
N GLU A 164 -30.70 -7.17 11.05
CA GLU A 164 -31.08 -7.93 12.26
C GLU A 164 -32.26 -8.88 12.00
N ASP A 165 -31.96 -10.16 11.71
CA ASP A 165 -32.91 -11.26 11.91
C ASP A 165 -32.81 -11.68 13.40
N PRO A 166 -33.85 -11.48 14.23
CA PRO A 166 -33.79 -11.71 15.69
C PRO A 166 -33.53 -13.17 16.06
N ASP A 167 -33.65 -14.09 15.11
CA ASP A 167 -33.39 -15.53 15.29
C ASP A 167 -31.94 -15.94 14.94
N VAL A 168 -31.04 -14.97 14.70
CA VAL A 168 -29.62 -15.24 14.41
C VAL A 168 -28.74 -14.91 15.59
N ILE A 169 -28.06 -15.93 16.13
CA ILE A 169 -27.10 -15.76 17.24
C ILE A 169 -25.82 -15.13 16.70
N LYS A 170 -25.46 -13.97 17.25
CA LYS A 170 -24.30 -13.17 16.82
C LYS A 170 -23.19 -13.20 17.87
N MET A 171 -21.94 -13.23 17.43
CA MET A 171 -20.79 -13.03 18.30
C MET A 171 -19.63 -12.41 17.53
N ALA A 172 -18.87 -11.53 18.18
CA ALA A 172 -17.68 -10.93 17.58
C ALA A 172 -16.53 -11.94 17.55
N VAL A 173 -16.38 -12.62 16.40
CA VAL A 173 -15.35 -13.65 16.22
C VAL A 173 -14.65 -13.48 14.89
N ARG A 174 -13.32 -13.57 14.91
CA ARG A 174 -12.50 -13.61 13.71
C ARG A 174 -11.73 -14.93 13.67
N PHE A 175 -11.64 -15.54 12.49
CA PHE A 175 -10.77 -16.70 12.31
C PHE A 175 -9.32 -16.25 12.10
N ASP A 176 -8.47 -16.49 13.09
CA ASP A 176 -7.02 -16.37 12.94
C ASP A 176 -6.42 -17.75 12.65
N LYS A 177 -5.80 -17.90 11.49
CA LYS A 177 -5.14 -19.15 11.07
C LYS A 177 -4.02 -19.58 12.02
N ARG A 178 -3.44 -18.66 12.79
CA ARG A 178 -2.34 -18.95 13.75
C ARG A 178 -2.82 -19.69 14.99
N GLU A 179 -4.11 -19.61 15.32
CA GLU A 179 -4.68 -20.25 16.51
C GLU A 179 -4.97 -21.75 16.32
N TYR A 180 -4.93 -22.24 15.08
CA TYR A 180 -5.32 -23.59 14.70
C TYR A 180 -4.18 -24.35 14.03
N PRO A 181 -4.05 -25.67 14.26
CA PRO A 181 -3.14 -26.51 13.50
C PRO A 181 -3.43 -26.44 11.99
N PRO A 182 -2.41 -26.57 11.11
CA PRO A 182 -2.59 -26.42 9.66
C PRO A 182 -3.51 -27.48 9.03
N GLN A 183 -3.73 -28.60 9.72
CA GLN A 183 -4.57 -29.71 9.26
C GLN A 183 -6.02 -29.61 9.76
N ILE A 184 -6.30 -28.70 10.69
CA ILE A 184 -7.58 -28.60 11.39
C ILE A 184 -8.23 -27.26 11.09
N THR A 185 -9.53 -27.28 10.80
CA THR A 185 -10.31 -26.05 10.61
C THR A 185 -11.62 -26.11 11.41
N PRO A 186 -12.10 -24.98 11.95
CA PRO A 186 -13.39 -24.92 12.65
C PRO A 186 -14.57 -25.49 11.85
N LYS A 187 -14.60 -25.24 10.53
CA LYS A 187 -15.62 -25.80 9.63
C LYS A 187 -15.62 -27.34 9.60
N MET A 188 -14.43 -27.94 9.68
CA MET A 188 -14.28 -29.40 9.73
C MET A 188 -14.77 -29.95 11.06
N TYR A 189 -14.41 -29.32 12.18
CA TYR A 189 -14.88 -29.71 13.51
C TYR A 189 -16.40 -29.62 13.65
N LEU A 190 -17.02 -28.54 13.14
CA LEU A 190 -18.47 -28.40 13.16
C LEU A 190 -19.18 -29.50 12.36
N LEU A 191 -18.62 -29.89 11.21
CA LEU A 191 -19.16 -30.99 10.40
C LEU A 191 -19.07 -32.34 11.12
N GLU A 192 -17.94 -32.62 11.78
CA GLU A 192 -17.76 -33.86 12.55
C GLU A 192 -18.70 -33.92 13.76
N TRP A 193 -18.88 -32.80 14.46
CA TRP A 193 -19.82 -32.69 15.55
C TRP A 193 -21.27 -32.94 15.09
N CYS A 194 -21.71 -32.33 13.98
CA CYS A 194 -23.05 -32.55 13.44
C CYS A 194 -23.30 -34.03 13.12
N ARG A 195 -22.29 -34.73 12.58
CA ARG A 195 -22.38 -36.18 12.30
C ARG A 195 -22.51 -37.01 13.57
N LYS A 196 -21.75 -36.66 14.62
CA LYS A 196 -21.77 -37.37 15.90
C LYS A 196 -23.12 -37.23 16.60
N GLU A 197 -23.69 -36.03 16.60
CA GLU A 197 -24.99 -35.72 17.22
C GLU A 197 -26.19 -36.03 16.32
N LYS A 198 -25.97 -36.59 15.11
CA LYS A 198 -26.99 -36.94 14.10
C LYS A 198 -27.83 -35.75 13.61
N HIS A 199 -27.24 -34.56 13.60
CA HIS A 199 -27.83 -33.38 12.98
C HIS A 199 -27.58 -33.35 11.46
N PRO A 200 -28.43 -32.65 10.69
CA PRO A 200 -28.16 -32.39 9.27
C PRO A 200 -26.86 -31.61 9.08
N GLN A 201 -26.30 -31.71 7.87
CA GLN A 201 -25.05 -31.03 7.52
C GLN A 201 -25.19 -29.50 7.64
N PRO A 202 -24.21 -28.78 8.21
CA PRO A 202 -24.25 -27.32 8.30
C PRO A 202 -24.33 -26.67 6.92
N VAL A 203 -25.29 -25.74 6.76
CA VAL A 203 -25.48 -24.97 5.53
C VAL A 203 -24.90 -23.58 5.73
N TYR A 204 -24.06 -23.14 4.78
CA TYR A 204 -23.40 -21.83 4.81
C TYR A 204 -23.95 -20.93 3.71
N GLU A 205 -24.45 -19.77 4.10
CA GLU A 205 -24.85 -18.70 3.20
C GLU A 205 -23.88 -17.53 3.40
N THR A 206 -23.24 -17.06 2.32
CA THR A 206 -22.29 -15.95 2.40
C THR A 206 -22.80 -14.78 1.58
N VAL A 207 -22.91 -13.62 2.22
CA VAL A 207 -23.28 -12.36 1.59
C VAL A 207 -22.01 -11.51 1.43
N GLN A 208 -21.89 -10.84 0.30
CA GLN A 208 -20.83 -9.86 0.05
C GLN A 208 -21.42 -8.45 0.16
N ARG A 209 -20.81 -7.60 0.99
CA ARG A 209 -21.22 -6.20 1.12
C ARG A 209 -20.73 -5.39 -0.09
N PRO A 210 -21.60 -4.66 -0.81
CA PRO A 210 -21.23 -3.93 -2.01
C PRO A 210 -20.22 -2.79 -1.78
N LEU A 211 -20.30 -2.12 -0.62
CA LEU A 211 -19.50 -0.94 -0.27
C LEU A 211 -17.99 -1.24 -0.16
N ASP A 212 -17.62 -2.27 0.60
CA ASP A 212 -16.23 -2.60 0.93
C ASP A 212 -15.77 -3.97 0.39
N ARG A 213 -16.68 -4.68 -0.30
CA ARG A 213 -16.48 -6.02 -0.86
C ARG A 213 -16.10 -7.07 0.18
N LEU A 214 -16.34 -6.82 1.47
CA LEU A 214 -16.14 -7.80 2.53
C LEU A 214 -17.24 -8.86 2.52
N PHE A 215 -16.97 -10.00 3.15
CA PHE A 215 -17.83 -11.17 3.18
C PHE A 215 -18.27 -11.46 4.61
N CYS A 216 -19.56 -11.74 4.79
CA CYS A 216 -20.11 -12.26 6.03
C CYS A 216 -20.83 -13.58 5.73
N SER A 217 -20.61 -14.61 6.55
CA SER A 217 -21.26 -15.91 6.39
C SER A 217 -22.17 -16.20 7.58
N VAL A 218 -23.36 -16.72 7.28
CA VAL A 218 -24.30 -17.28 8.25
C VAL A 218 -24.24 -18.80 8.12
N VAL A 219 -24.12 -19.51 9.23
CA VAL A 219 -24.21 -20.98 9.28
C VAL A 219 -25.51 -21.39 9.97
N THR A 220 -26.22 -22.35 9.38
CA THR A 220 -27.45 -22.91 9.94
C THR A 220 -27.19 -24.34 10.42
N VAL A 221 -27.45 -24.61 11.70
CA VAL A 221 -27.30 -25.92 12.35
C VAL A 221 -28.47 -26.15 13.29
N ALA A 222 -29.13 -27.32 13.18
CA ALA A 222 -30.28 -27.67 14.01
C ALA A 222 -31.38 -26.59 14.06
N GLU A 223 -31.72 -26.03 12.89
CA GLU A 223 -32.69 -24.93 12.72
C GLU A 223 -32.29 -23.58 13.33
N GLN A 224 -31.13 -23.47 13.99
CA GLN A 224 -30.60 -22.20 14.49
C GLN A 224 -29.55 -21.61 13.53
N LYS A 225 -29.60 -20.30 13.34
CA LYS A 225 -28.63 -19.53 12.54
C LYS A 225 -27.58 -18.87 13.43
N TYR A 226 -26.32 -18.90 12.98
CA TYR A 226 -25.18 -18.29 13.67
C TYR A 226 -24.38 -17.41 12.72
N ARG A 227 -23.98 -16.21 13.14
CA ARG A 227 -23.15 -15.29 12.34
C ARG A 227 -22.09 -14.57 13.17
N SER A 228 -20.99 -14.20 12.53
CA SER A 228 -20.04 -13.25 13.13
C SER A 228 -20.50 -11.81 12.91
N THR A 229 -20.25 -10.93 13.87
CA THR A 229 -20.42 -9.47 13.67
C THR A 229 -19.26 -8.85 12.89
N LEU A 230 -18.14 -9.57 12.74
CA LEU A 230 -16.96 -9.09 12.03
C LEU A 230 -16.99 -9.59 10.58
N TRP A 231 -16.92 -8.66 9.63
CA TRP A 231 -16.83 -8.94 8.20
C TRP A 231 -15.39 -9.32 7.81
N ASP A 232 -15.24 -10.28 6.88
CA ASP A 232 -13.96 -10.86 6.49
C ASP A 232 -13.57 -10.56 5.04
N LYS A 233 -12.26 -10.53 4.76
CA LYS A 233 -11.72 -10.23 3.42
C LYS A 233 -11.98 -11.32 2.37
N SER A 234 -12.40 -12.52 2.80
CA SER A 234 -12.59 -13.68 1.93
C SER A 234 -13.76 -14.52 2.41
N LYS A 235 -14.56 -15.02 1.47
CA LYS A 235 -15.62 -16.00 1.73
C LYS A 235 -15.14 -17.18 2.60
N LYS A 236 -13.94 -17.70 2.33
CA LYS A 236 -13.40 -18.84 3.09
C LYS A 236 -13.18 -18.50 4.56
N LEU A 237 -12.74 -17.28 4.88
CA LEU A 237 -12.50 -16.85 6.26
C LEU A 237 -13.82 -16.61 6.99
N ALA A 238 -14.78 -15.98 6.30
CA ALA A 238 -16.12 -15.73 6.83
C ALA A 238 -16.85 -17.04 7.22
N GLU A 239 -16.75 -18.08 6.39
CA GLU A 239 -17.32 -19.40 6.71
C GLU A 239 -16.67 -20.04 7.94
N GLN A 240 -15.35 -19.88 8.13
CA GLN A 240 -14.67 -20.37 9.33
C GLN A 240 -15.11 -19.60 10.57
N ALA A 241 -15.20 -18.27 10.48
CA ALA A 241 -15.69 -17.42 11.56
C ALA A 241 -17.10 -17.82 12.00
N ALA A 242 -18.01 -18.04 11.05
CA ALA A 242 -19.37 -18.52 11.34
C ALA A 242 -19.38 -19.90 12.04
N ALA A 243 -18.50 -20.82 11.61
CA ALA A 243 -18.36 -22.12 12.26
C ALA A 243 -17.91 -22.00 13.72
N ILE A 244 -16.98 -21.08 14.01
CA ILE A 244 -16.52 -20.82 15.38
C ILE A 244 -17.66 -20.27 16.26
N VAL A 245 -18.47 -19.37 15.72
CA VAL A 245 -19.63 -18.82 16.44
C VAL A 245 -20.54 -19.97 16.89
N CYS A 246 -20.88 -20.87 15.97
CA CYS A 246 -21.71 -22.04 16.27
C CYS A 246 -21.07 -22.96 17.34
N LEU A 247 -19.79 -23.32 17.19
CA LEU A 247 -19.08 -24.18 18.15
C LEU A 247 -19.03 -23.58 19.55
N ARG A 248 -18.75 -22.28 19.67
CA ARG A 248 -18.75 -21.55 20.96
C ARG A 248 -20.11 -21.51 21.62
N THR A 249 -21.15 -21.20 20.86
CA THR A 249 -22.51 -21.15 21.41
C THR A 249 -22.96 -22.52 21.90
N LEU A 250 -22.55 -23.59 21.23
CA LEU A 250 -22.83 -24.97 21.63
C LEU A 250 -21.91 -25.48 22.75
N GLY A 251 -20.88 -24.73 23.15
CA GLY A 251 -19.90 -25.13 24.16
C GLY A 251 -19.01 -26.30 23.71
N VAL A 252 -18.83 -26.48 22.40
CA VAL A 252 -18.06 -27.57 21.79
C VAL A 252 -16.64 -27.08 21.48
N ARG A 253 -15.65 -27.97 21.61
CA ARG A 253 -14.25 -27.70 21.31
C ARG A 253 -14.05 -27.17 19.89
N GLU A 254 -13.31 -26.08 19.76
CA GLU A 254 -13.04 -25.41 18.47
C GLU A 254 -11.81 -25.98 17.76
N GLY A 255 -10.99 -26.79 18.46
CA GLY A 255 -9.74 -27.33 17.91
C GLY A 255 -8.57 -26.33 17.95
N LYS A 256 -8.63 -25.35 18.86
CA LYS A 256 -7.55 -24.38 19.10
C LYS A 256 -6.34 -25.05 19.75
N LEU A 257 -5.16 -24.52 19.47
CA LEU A 257 -3.88 -24.98 20.05
C LEU A 257 -3.81 -24.87 21.59
N CYS A 258 -4.63 -24.01 22.21
CA CYS A 258 -4.61 -23.73 23.66
C CYS A 258 -5.74 -24.41 24.45
N GLU A 259 -6.57 -25.25 23.81
CA GLU A 259 -7.52 -26.09 24.54
C GLU A 259 -6.75 -27.29 25.11
N GLU A 260 -6.42 -27.23 26.41
CA GLU A 260 -5.57 -28.21 27.11
C GLU A 260 -5.90 -29.67 26.76
N GLU A 261 -4.82 -30.42 26.48
CA GLU A 261 -4.79 -31.84 26.20
C GLU A 261 -5.61 -32.64 27.22
N ASN A 262 -6.79 -33.10 26.81
CA ASN A 262 -7.48 -34.18 27.50
C ASN A 262 -7.84 -35.27 26.48
N HIS A 263 -6.94 -36.25 26.43
CA HIS A 263 -7.00 -37.61 25.92
C HIS A 263 -7.86 -37.86 24.67
N LEU A 264 -7.20 -38.24 23.58
CA LEU A 264 -7.54 -39.43 22.77
C LEU A 264 -6.33 -39.85 21.94
N ILE A 265 -5.47 -40.63 22.59
CA ILE A 265 -4.46 -41.47 21.95
C ILE A 265 -5.18 -42.59 21.18
N ASN A 266 -4.76 -42.80 19.93
CA ASN A 266 -4.89 -44.00 19.08
C ASN A 266 -6.26 -44.37 18.47
N LYS A 267 -6.32 -44.26 17.12
CA LYS A 267 -6.35 -45.37 16.15
C LYS A 267 -6.69 -44.73 14.78
N ARG A 268 -5.86 -44.82 13.74
CA ARG A 268 -5.53 -46.07 13.04
C ARG A 268 -4.14 -45.97 12.39
N LYS A 269 -3.25 -46.85 12.82
CA LYS A 269 -2.17 -47.40 12.00
C LYS A 269 -2.80 -48.43 11.06
N ARG A 270 -2.50 -48.36 9.77
CA ARG A 270 -2.65 -49.49 8.84
C ARG A 270 -1.45 -49.45 7.90
N GLU A 271 -0.38 -50.10 8.32
CA GLU A 271 0.67 -50.58 7.44
C GLU A 271 0.49 -52.10 7.34
N ASP A 272 0.48 -52.60 6.10
CA ASP A 272 1.38 -53.67 5.63
C ASP A 272 0.83 -54.25 4.31
N GLN A 273 1.62 -54.16 3.24
CA GLN A 273 2.34 -55.33 2.68
C GLN A 273 3.04 -54.99 1.36
N GLU A 274 4.37 -55.00 1.44
CA GLU A 274 5.32 -55.73 0.60
C GLU A 274 4.92 -56.07 -0.85
N ARG A 275 5.72 -55.56 -1.80
CA ARG A 275 6.19 -56.34 -2.95
C ARG A 275 7.67 -56.09 -3.17
N LEU A 276 8.48 -57.02 -2.67
CA LEU A 276 9.83 -57.31 -3.15
C LEU A 276 9.74 -57.89 -4.57
N TYR A 277 10.47 -57.29 -5.52
CA TYR A 277 11.22 -58.05 -6.51
C TYR A 277 12.53 -57.32 -6.81
N ASN A 278 13.62 -58.05 -6.59
CA ASN A 278 15.01 -57.66 -6.76
C ASN A 278 15.35 -57.26 -8.20
N ARG A 279 16.21 -56.24 -8.34
CA ARG A 279 17.43 -56.34 -9.16
C ARG A 279 18.43 -55.21 -8.85
N ASP A 280 19.36 -55.54 -7.96
CA ASP A 280 20.82 -55.38 -8.06
C ASP A 280 21.39 -54.40 -9.11
N HIS A 281 22.09 -53.34 -8.66
CA HIS A 281 23.57 -53.19 -8.76
C HIS A 281 24.02 -51.72 -8.59
N GLY A 282 25.07 -51.52 -7.80
CA GLY A 282 26.03 -50.42 -7.99
C GLY A 282 26.30 -49.53 -6.78
N GLU A 283 27.23 -49.96 -5.94
CA GLU A 283 27.95 -49.16 -4.93
C GLU A 283 28.70 -47.98 -5.59
N ASP A 284 28.81 -46.83 -4.92
CA ASP A 284 30.09 -46.45 -4.31
C ASP A 284 30.03 -45.12 -3.52
N LEU A 285 30.93 -45.07 -2.55
CA LEU A 285 31.03 -44.18 -1.40
C LEU A 285 31.64 -42.79 -1.67
N ALA A 286 31.40 -41.90 -0.69
CA ALA A 286 32.36 -40.97 -0.07
C ALA A 286 32.17 -39.44 -0.31
N GLU A 287 31.69 -38.77 0.74
CA GLU A 287 32.25 -37.49 1.23
C GLU A 287 33.54 -37.80 2.04
N PRO A 288 34.51 -36.87 2.29
CA PRO A 288 34.21 -35.53 2.83
C PRO A 288 35.21 -34.36 2.63
N SER A 289 34.70 -33.15 2.86
CA SER A 289 35.31 -32.05 3.66
C SER A 289 36.33 -31.02 3.11
N HIS A 290 36.08 -29.77 3.56
CA HIS A 290 37.03 -28.76 4.07
C HIS A 290 37.96 -27.96 3.11
N LYS A 291 37.72 -26.64 2.95
CA LYS A 291 38.25 -25.52 3.77
C LYS A 291 38.37 -24.21 2.97
N LYS A 292 37.98 -23.11 3.63
CA LYS A 292 38.24 -21.70 3.28
C LYS A 292 39.72 -21.36 3.47
N ALA A 293 40.23 -20.41 2.69
CA ALA A 293 41.42 -19.62 3.04
C ALA A 293 41.19 -18.14 2.66
N ASN A 294 41.32 -17.25 3.67
CA ASN A 294 41.59 -15.82 3.54
C ASN A 294 43.09 -15.60 3.79
N PHE A 295 43.67 -14.52 3.22
CA PHE A 295 44.85 -13.70 3.63
C PHE A 295 45.46 -13.07 2.35
N ILE A 296 46.12 -11.90 2.27
CA ILE A 296 46.36 -10.69 3.07
C ILE A 296 46.92 -9.61 2.09
N GLU A 297 46.84 -8.32 2.45
CA GLU A 297 47.48 -7.17 1.79
C GLU A 297 49.03 -7.21 1.82
N GLU A 298 49.67 -6.68 0.77
CA GLU A 298 51.01 -6.08 0.88
C GLU A 298 51.12 -4.82 0.01
N THR A 299 51.49 -3.73 0.66
CA THR A 299 51.86 -2.42 0.13
C THR A 299 53.29 -2.41 -0.44
N SER A 300 53.54 -1.66 -1.51
CA SER A 300 54.90 -1.17 -1.79
C SER A 300 54.87 0.24 -2.42
N ASP A 301 55.44 1.18 -1.67
CA ASP A 301 55.87 2.51 -2.10
C ASP A 301 57.10 2.39 -3.01
N MET A 302 57.16 3.16 -4.11
CA MET A 302 58.42 3.72 -4.63
C MET A 302 58.17 5.07 -5.35
N ASN A 303 58.64 6.10 -4.65
CA ASN A 303 58.97 7.48 -4.97
C ASN A 303 59.83 7.58 -6.28
N VAL A 304 59.68 8.59 -7.17
CA VAL A 304 60.49 9.84 -7.36
C VAL A 304 60.46 10.20 -8.88
N PRO A 305 60.79 11.40 -9.43
CA PRO A 305 60.68 12.82 -9.03
C PRO A 305 59.91 13.73 -10.03
N ARG A 306 59.70 14.98 -9.60
CA ARG A 306 59.25 16.14 -10.38
C ARG A 306 60.24 16.61 -11.46
N MET A 307 59.68 17.07 -12.58
CA MET A 307 60.02 18.34 -13.26
C MET A 307 58.72 19.10 -13.50
#